data_AF-A0AAE9Y7E1-F1
#
_entry.id   AF-A0AAE9Y7E1-F1
#
_cell.length_a   1.000
_cell.length_b   1.000
_cell.length_c   1.000
_cell.angle_alpha   90.00
_cell.angle_beta   90.00
_cell.angle_gamma   90.00
#
_symmetry.space_group_name_H-M   'P 1'
#
loop_
_entity.id
_entity.type
_entity.pdbx_description
1 polymer ?
#
loop_
_entity_poly.entity_id
_entity_poly.type
_entity_poly.pdbx_seq_one_letter_code
_entity_poly.pdbx_strand_id
1 'polypeptide(L)' 'MAEERSGARELAPGTRVEVRDGFEGHWNRGFVVESVTDEGYSVRRTSDDTVLARPLPRAAVRRERRGSMWWM' A
#
# COMPACT_ATOMS: atom_id res chain seq x y z
N MET A 1 14.11 23.04 6.54
CA MET A 1 14.07 22.75 5.11
C MET A 1 13.02 21.66 4.90
N ALA A 2 11.97 21.98 4.13
CA ALA A 2 10.85 21.17 3.65
C ALA A 2 10.48 19.87 4.41
N GLU A 3 9.79 20.02 5.54
CA GLU A 3 8.89 18.99 6.07
C GLU A 3 7.48 19.28 5.55
N GLU A 4 7.17 18.82 4.34
CA GLU A 4 5.85 19.03 3.73
C GLU A 4 5.10 17.70 3.59
N ARG A 5 4.40 17.40 4.69
CA ARG A 5 3.08 16.76 4.80
C ARG A 5 2.64 15.95 3.59
N SER A 6 2.88 14.64 3.62
CA SER A 6 2.04 13.68 2.89
C SER A 6 1.12 12.99 3.89
N GLY A 7 -0.06 13.56 4.07
CA GLY A 7 -1.14 13.04 4.92
C GLY A 7 -1.77 11.75 4.39
N ALA A 8 -1.01 10.67 4.35
CA ALA A 8 -1.58 9.34 4.34
C ALA A 8 -1.65 8.90 5.81
N ARG A 9 -2.85 8.96 6.40
CA ARG A 9 -3.17 8.23 7.64
C ARG A 9 -2.50 6.86 7.56
N GLU A 10 -1.52 6.58 8.41
CA GLU A 10 -0.71 5.36 8.34
C GLU A 10 -1.63 4.16 8.11
N LEU A 11 -1.32 3.39 7.07
CA LEU A 11 -2.14 2.24 6.69
C LEU A 11 -1.97 1.18 7.78
N ALA A 12 -3.02 0.93 8.55
CA ALA A 12 -2.94 -0.03 9.63
C ALA A 12 -2.57 -1.43 9.08
N PRO A 13 -1.75 -2.22 9.79
CA PRO A 13 -1.52 -3.62 9.43
C PRO A 13 -2.86 -4.37 9.33
N GLY A 14 -2.98 -5.23 8.33
CA GLY A 14 -4.23 -5.88 7.93
C GLY A 14 -5.06 -5.10 6.90
N THR A 15 -4.69 -3.86 6.57
CA THR A 15 -5.39 -3.07 5.54
C THR A 15 -5.03 -3.56 4.15
N ARG A 16 -6.05 -3.76 3.30
CA ARG A 16 -5.84 -4.04 1.87
C ARG A 16 -5.33 -2.82 1.13
N VAL A 17 -4.26 -3.03 0.38
CA VAL A 17 -3.55 -1.99 -0.35
C VAL A 17 -3.27 -2.46 -1.77
N GLU A 18 -3.09 -1.47 -2.63
CA GLU A 18 -2.64 -1.62 -3.99
C GLU A 18 -1.19 -1.15 -4.05
N VAL A 19 -0.35 -1.94 -4.72
CA VAL A 19 1.08 -1.68 -4.86
C VAL A 19 1.37 -1.33 -6.30
N ARG A 20 2.10 -0.24 -6.51
CA ARG A 20 2.59 0.16 -7.83
C ARG A 20 3.86 -0.62 -8.15
N ASP A 21 3.85 -1.34 -9.26
CA ASP A 21 5.04 -1.99 -9.79
C ASP A 21 5.99 -0.96 -10.43
N GLY A 22 7.29 -1.07 -10.16
CA GLY A 22 8.29 -0.13 -10.65
C GLY A 22 8.65 -0.33 -12.13
N PHE A 23 8.33 -1.49 -12.69
CA PHE A 23 8.68 -1.85 -14.07
C PHE A 23 7.68 -1.28 -15.06
N GLU A 24 6.40 -1.46 -14.76
CA GLU A 24 5.29 -1.12 -15.64
C GLU A 24 4.50 0.10 -15.13
N GLY A 25 4.69 0.48 -13.87
CA GLY A 25 3.93 1.56 -13.24
C GLY A 25 2.47 1.18 -12.94
N HIS A 26 2.11 -0.09 -13.11
CA HIS A 26 0.78 -0.65 -12.89
C HIS A 26 0.50 -0.85 -11.40
N TRP A 27 -0.74 -0.57 -10.99
CA TRP A 27 -1.22 -0.84 -9.64
C TRP A 27 -1.76 -2.26 -9.57
N ASN A 28 -1.13 -3.07 -8.72
CA ASN A 28 -1.55 -4.41 -8.42
C ASN A 28 -2.32 -4.41 -7.11
N ARG A 29 -3.55 -4.92 -7.14
CA ARG A 29 -4.41 -5.14 -5.97
C ARG A 29 -4.10 -6.49 -5.31
N GLY A 30 -4.69 -6.73 -4.14
CA GLY A 30 -4.50 -7.99 -3.41
C GLY A 30 -3.24 -8.01 -2.56
N PHE A 31 -2.81 -6.86 -2.06
CA PHE A 31 -1.78 -6.77 -1.05
C PHE A 31 -2.42 -6.36 0.27
N VAL A 32 -1.78 -6.73 1.36
CA VAL A 32 -2.19 -6.39 2.72
C VAL A 32 -1.00 -5.82 3.45
N VAL A 33 -1.17 -4.72 4.17
CA VAL A 33 -0.10 -4.20 5.02
C VAL A 33 0.20 -5.23 6.11
N GLU A 34 1.44 -5.69 6.18
CA GLU A 34 1.90 -6.56 7.25
C GLU A 34 2.44 -5.74 8.41
N SER A 35 3.26 -4.73 8.10
CA SER A 35 3.80 -3.80 9.09
C SER A 35 4.11 -2.45 8.49
N VAL A 36 4.04 -1.40 9.31
CA VAL A 36 4.40 -0.03 8.94
C VAL A 36 5.77 0.26 9.53
N THR A 37 6.67 0.76 8.68
CA THR A 37 8.05 1.11 9.07
C THR A 37 8.31 2.58 8.69
N ASP A 38 9.34 3.18 9.27
CA ASP A 38 9.71 4.56 8.94
C ASP A 38 10.19 4.70 7.47
N GLU A 39 10.85 3.65 6.94
CA GLU A 39 11.29 3.59 5.54
C GLU A 39 10.13 3.37 4.54
N GLY A 40 8.97 2.86 4.99
CA GLY A 40 7.84 2.55 4.12
C GLY A 40 6.89 1.49 4.67
N TYR A 41 6.21 0.77 3.76
CA TYR A 41 5.23 -0.25 4.11
C TYR A 41 5.72 -1.65 3.73
N SER A 42 5.76 -2.54 4.71
CA SER A 42 5.87 -3.98 4.46
C SER A 42 4.50 -4.50 4.11
N VAL A 43 4.36 -5.07 2.93
CA VAL A 43 3.08 -5.59 2.43
C VAL A 43 3.25 -7.05 2.02
N ARG A 44 2.19 -7.82 2.26
CA ARG A 44 2.07 -9.21 1.87
C ARG A 44 1.12 -9.34 0.69
N ARG A 45 1.57 -10.04 -0.35
CA ARG A 45 0.76 -10.30 -1.54
C ARG A 45 -0.16 -11.49 -1.27
N THR A 46 -1.45 -11.24 -1.11
CA THR A 46 -2.46 -12.29 -0.87
C THR A 46 -2.55 -13.32 -2.01
N SER A 47 -2.17 -12.96 -3.25
CA SER A 47 -2.18 -13.90 -4.38
C SER A 47 -1.26 -15.11 -4.21
N ASP A 48 -0.15 -14.95 -3.49
CA ASP A 48 0.90 -15.97 -3.35
C ASP A 48 1.34 -16.15 -1.89
N ASP A 49 0.68 -15.45 -0.97
CA ASP A 49 1.05 -15.23 0.44
C ASP A 49 2.50 -14.75 0.67
N THR A 50 3.20 -14.32 -0.37
CA THR A 50 4.58 -13.82 -0.28
C THR A 50 4.63 -12.41 0.31
N VAL A 51 5.42 -12.24 1.36
CA VAL A 51 5.79 -10.92 1.91
C VAL A 51 6.86 -10.30 1.04
N LEU A 52 6.67 -9.05 0.64
CA LEU A 52 7.74 -8.32 -0.03
C LEU A 52 8.89 -8.09 0.95
N ALA A 53 10.03 -8.70 0.66
CA ALA A 53 11.25 -8.58 1.46
C ALA A 53 11.77 -7.13 1.55
N ARG A 54 11.40 -6.29 0.57
CA ARG A 54 11.75 -4.87 0.56
C ARG A 54 10.53 -4.03 0.96
N PRO A 55 10.66 -3.12 1.95
CA PRO A 55 9.61 -2.17 2.26
C PRO A 55 9.36 -1.29 1.03
N LEU A 56 8.08 -1.12 0.69
CA LEU A 56 7.69 -0.28 -0.43
C LEU A 56 7.58 1.17 0.02
N PRO A 57 8.02 2.12 -0.81
CA PRO A 57 7.87 3.52 -0.48
C PRO A 57 6.38 3.87 -0.38
N ARG A 58 6.04 4.78 0.52
CA ARG A 58 4.68 5.33 0.67
C ARG A 58 4.05 5.85 -0.62
N ALA A 59 4.85 6.23 -1.61
CA ALA A 59 4.38 6.66 -2.93
C ALA A 59 3.95 5.49 -3.83
N ALA A 60 4.47 4.28 -3.60
CA ALA A 60 4.13 3.06 -4.32
C ALA A 60 3.07 2.22 -3.61
N VAL A 61 2.61 2.63 -2.42
CA VAL A 61 1.56 1.93 -1.68
C VAL A 61 0.37 2.86 -1.50
N ARG A 62 -0.80 2.40 -1.94
CA ARG A 62 -2.05 3.14 -1.81
C ARG A 62 -3.10 2.25 -1.17
N ARG A 63 -3.90 2.83 -0.27
CA ARG A 63 -5.08 2.13 0.25
C ARG A 63 -5.98 1.71 -0.90
N GLU A 64 -6.34 0.42 -0.94
CA GLU A 64 -7.40 -0.06 -1.83
C GLU A 64 -8.67 0.68 -1.43
N ARG A 65 -9.01 1.72 -2.19
CA ARG A 65 -10.32 2.37 -2.02
C ARG A 65 -11.30 1.44 -2.68
N ARG A 66 -11.93 0.55 -1.90
CA ARG A 66 -13.27 0.09 -2.26
C ARG A 66 -14.09 1.35 -2.45
N GLY A 67 -14.35 1.71 -3.71
CA GLY A 67 -15.45 2.61 -4.01
C GLY A 67 -16.66 2.00 -3.32
N SER A 68 -17.23 2.75 -2.38
CA SER A 68 -18.57 2.49 -1.89
C SER A 68 -19.48 2.47 -3.11
N MET A 69 -19.79 1.27 -3.58
CA MET A 69 -20.75 1.05 -4.64
C MET A 69 -22.12 0.99 -3.96
N TRP A 70 -22.68 2.15 -3.61
CA TRP A 70 -24.10 2.34 -3.30
C TRP A 70 -24.51 3.72 -3.84
N TRP A 71 -24.75 3.79 -5.16
CA TRP A 71 -25.85 4.61 -5.65
C TRP A 71 -27.12 3.82 -5.30
N MET A 72 -27.88 4.31 -4.34
CA MET A 72 -29.33 4.10 -4.22
C MET A 72 -29.96 5.47 -3.99
#